data_AF-A0AAY4C0B9-F1
#
_entry.id   AF-A0AAY4C0B9-F1
#
_cell.length_a   1.000
_cell.length_b   1.000
_cell.length_c   1.000
_cell.angle_alpha   90.00
_cell.angle_beta   90.00
_cell.angle_gamma   90.00
#
_symmetry.space_group_name_H-M   'P 1'
#
loop_
_entity.id
_entity.type
_entity.pdbx_description
1 polymer ?
#
loop_
_entity_poly.entity_id
_entity_poly.type
_entity_poly.pdbx_seq_one_letter_code
_entity_poly.pdbx_strand_id
1 'polypeptide(L)'
;MEEQDLKNIVIGWFHSADYATEQELRNIVIDAGEQIDRLPPWSSRLSSALVPRFAVAYVRSNLWPGAHAYARGRKFENVYIGWGVKSDAAFSPALPPDPQREFPGGPEVTEEADPTPQEERALRAAAEDEDED
;
A
#
# COMPACT_ATOMS: atom_id res chain seq x y z
N MET A 1 4.79 3.18 6.30
CA MET A 1 5.10 4.43 5.60
C MET A 1 6.36 4.17 4.81
N GLU A 2 6.20 3.97 3.52
CA GLU A 2 7.33 3.59 2.66
C GLU A 2 8.14 4.84 2.27
N GLU A 3 9.39 4.65 1.85
CA GLU A 3 10.27 5.74 1.40
C GLU A 3 9.64 6.56 0.24
N GLN A 4 8.83 5.89 -0.58
CA GLN A 4 8.07 6.50 -1.67
C GLN A 4 7.00 7.48 -1.16
N ASP A 5 6.38 7.21 0.00
CA ASP A 5 5.39 8.12 0.61
C ASP A 5 6.08 9.39 1.15
N LEU A 6 7.31 9.29 1.64
CA LEU A 6 8.10 10.43 2.10
C LEU A 6 8.49 11.36 0.95
N LYS A 7 8.82 10.80 -0.23
CA LYS A 7 9.13 11.56 -1.44
C LYS A 7 7.93 12.35 -1.97
N ASN A 8 6.71 11.86 -1.74
CA ASN A 8 5.47 12.56 -2.12
C ASN A 8 5.07 13.70 -1.16
N ILE A 9 5.67 13.75 0.04
CA ILE A 9 5.45 14.81 1.03
C ILE A 9 6.40 16.00 0.79
N VAL A 10 7.58 15.75 0.21
CA VAL A 10 8.61 16.76 -0.02
C VAL A 10 8.54 17.29 -1.46
N ILE A 11 8.28 18.59 -1.61
CA ILE A 11 8.22 19.23 -2.93
C ILE A 11 9.61 19.26 -3.56
N GLY A 12 9.68 18.88 -4.84
CA GLY A 12 10.90 18.87 -5.64
C GLY A 12 11.59 20.24 -5.71
N TRP A 13 12.90 20.20 -5.95
CA TRP A 13 13.84 21.32 -5.92
C TRP A 13 13.39 22.54 -6.76
N PHE A 14 13.11 23.66 -6.09
CA PHE A 14 12.93 24.97 -6.72
C PHE A 14 14.29 25.51 -7.20
N HIS A 15 14.48 25.65 -8.52
CA HIS A 15 15.55 26.47 -9.07
C HIS A 15 15.05 27.90 -9.29
N SER A 16 15.54 28.82 -8.45
CA SER A 16 15.52 30.27 -8.63
C SER A 16 14.14 30.95 -8.77
N ALA A 17 13.62 31.45 -7.66
CA ALA A 17 12.44 32.33 -7.62
C ALA A 17 12.86 33.78 -7.32
N ASP A 18 13.65 34.38 -8.20
CA ASP A 18 13.83 35.82 -8.21
C ASP A 18 12.77 36.42 -9.13
N TYR A 19 11.68 36.90 -8.52
CA TYR A 19 10.56 37.64 -9.14
C TYR A 19 9.69 36.83 -10.11
N ALA A 20 9.02 35.79 -9.62
CA ALA A 20 8.04 35.06 -10.39
C ALA A 20 6.82 35.94 -10.73
N THR A 21 6.57 36.14 -12.02
CA THR A 21 5.33 36.75 -12.53
C THR A 21 4.13 35.83 -12.28
N GLU A 22 2.88 36.33 -12.34
CA GLU A 22 1.66 35.52 -12.10
C GLU A 22 1.58 34.29 -13.04
N GLN A 23 2.21 34.38 -14.22
CA GLN A 23 2.32 33.31 -15.20
C GLN A 23 3.33 32.22 -14.80
N GLU A 24 4.42 32.57 -14.10
CA GLU A 24 5.40 31.60 -13.58
C GLU A 24 4.91 30.89 -12.33
N LEU A 25 4.09 31.56 -11.51
CA LEU A 25 3.42 30.93 -10.35
C LEU A 25 2.33 29.94 -10.77
N ARG A 26 1.73 30.12 -11.95
CA ARG A 26 0.83 29.13 -12.58
C ARG A 26 1.58 27.91 -13.12
N ASN A 27 2.86 28.08 -13.45
CA ASN A 27 3.73 27.03 -13.96
C ASN A 27 4.58 26.36 -12.87
N ILE A 28 4.16 26.40 -11.60
CA ILE A 28 4.72 25.48 -10.60
C ILE A 28 4.29 24.08 -11.03
N VAL A 29 5.12 23.45 -11.85
CA VAL A 29 4.97 22.07 -12.33
C VAL A 29 5.25 21.18 -11.13
N ILE A 30 4.19 20.74 -10.45
CA ILE A 30 4.27 19.70 -9.43
C ILE A 30 3.78 18.41 -10.06
N ASP A 31 4.61 17.86 -10.94
CA ASP A 31 4.37 16.60 -11.67
C ASP A 31 4.87 15.37 -10.89
N ALA A 32 5.31 15.56 -9.64
CA ALA A 32 5.80 14.49 -8.80
C ALA A 32 4.66 13.95 -7.92
N GLY A 33 3.90 12.98 -8.44
CA GLY A 33 2.99 12.18 -7.61
C GLY A 33 1.90 11.45 -8.39
N GLU A 34 1.33 10.43 -7.74
CA GLU A 34 0.22 9.64 -8.27
C GLU A 34 -1.04 10.50 -8.43
N GLN A 35 -1.70 10.38 -9.58
CA GLN A 35 -2.88 11.17 -9.91
C GLN A 35 -4.10 10.61 -9.16
N ILE A 36 -4.81 11.46 -8.41
CA ILE A 36 -5.97 11.04 -7.61
C ILE A 36 -7.22 11.43 -8.37
N ASP A 37 -8.02 10.48 -8.85
CA ASP A 37 -9.27 10.77 -9.56
C ASP A 37 -9.14 11.86 -10.64
N ARG A 38 -8.02 11.81 -11.40
CA ARG A 38 -7.64 12.78 -12.46
C ARG A 38 -7.26 14.18 -11.95
N LEU A 39 -7.15 14.39 -10.64
CA LEU A 39 -6.60 15.60 -10.05
C LEU A 39 -5.08 15.46 -9.87
N PRO A 40 -4.32 16.55 -10.07
CA PRO A 40 -2.90 16.54 -9.76
C PRO A 40 -2.68 16.31 -8.25
N PRO A 41 -1.54 15.70 -7.87
CA PRO A 41 -1.22 15.42 -6.46
C PRO A 41 -1.12 16.68 -5.59
N TRP A 42 -0.90 17.84 -6.21
CA TRP A 42 -0.82 19.14 -5.57
C TRP A 42 -1.68 20.18 -6.30
N SER A 43 -2.22 21.14 -5.56
CA SER A 43 -2.91 22.30 -6.11
C SER A 43 -2.24 23.58 -5.65
N SER A 44 -1.85 24.43 -6.59
CA SER A 44 -1.27 25.76 -6.33
C SER A 44 -2.35 26.81 -6.11
N ARG A 45 -2.11 27.73 -5.18
CA ARG A 45 -2.97 28.88 -4.88
C ARG A 45 -2.16 30.09 -4.45
N LEU A 46 -2.77 31.27 -4.60
CA LEU A 46 -2.28 32.53 -4.06
C LEU A 46 -3.03 32.88 -2.77
N SER A 47 -2.34 33.52 -1.83
CA SER A 47 -2.97 34.01 -0.60
C SER A 47 -3.93 35.18 -0.83
N SER A 48 -3.70 36.01 -1.86
CA SER A 48 -4.57 37.12 -2.23
C SER A 48 -4.51 37.41 -3.72
N ALA A 49 -5.67 37.53 -4.36
CA ALA A 49 -5.80 37.99 -5.74
C ALA A 49 -5.88 39.54 -5.85
N LEU A 50 -6.23 40.23 -4.75
CA LEU A 50 -6.48 41.68 -4.75
C LEU A 50 -5.19 42.49 -4.66
N VAL A 51 -4.17 41.96 -3.98
CA VAL A 51 -2.87 42.64 -3.82
C VAL A 51 -1.73 41.68 -4.13
N PRO A 52 -1.49 41.36 -5.42
CA PRO A 52 -0.49 40.35 -5.83
C PRO A 52 0.93 40.67 -5.33
N ARG A 53 1.27 41.95 -5.19
CA ARG A 53 2.58 42.40 -4.70
C ARG A 53 2.95 41.86 -3.30
N PHE A 54 1.96 41.60 -2.45
CA PHE A 54 2.18 41.03 -1.11
C PHE A 54 1.62 39.62 -0.98
N ALA A 55 1.13 39.05 -2.08
CA ALA A 55 0.62 37.69 -2.10
C ALA A 55 1.77 36.69 -1.93
N VAL A 56 1.45 35.58 -1.30
CA VAL A 56 2.35 34.43 -1.13
C VAL A 56 1.75 33.28 -1.93
N ALA A 57 2.59 32.65 -2.75
CA ALA A 57 2.22 31.42 -3.42
C ALA A 57 2.39 30.25 -2.45
N TYR A 58 1.37 29.40 -2.40
CA TYR A 58 1.39 28.17 -1.63
C TYR A 58 0.78 27.04 -2.43
N VAL A 59 1.15 25.82 -2.06
CA VAL A 59 0.64 24.59 -2.65
C VAL A 59 0.09 23.72 -1.54
N ARG A 60 -1.01 23.03 -1.82
CA ARG A 60 -1.65 22.06 -0.92
C ARG A 60 -1.63 20.68 -1.56
N SER A 61 -1.36 19.66 -0.77
CA SER A 61 -1.46 18.28 -1.26
C SER A 61 -2.93 17.89 -1.34
N ASN A 62 -3.29 17.22 -2.44
CA ASN A 62 -4.56 16.52 -2.58
C ASN A 62 -4.46 15.09 -2.04
N LEU A 63 -3.25 14.50 -2.02
CA LEU A 63 -3.01 13.15 -1.49
C LEU A 63 -2.99 13.11 0.03
N TRP A 64 -2.42 14.14 0.65
CA TRP A 64 -2.32 14.25 2.10
C TRP A 64 -3.04 15.52 2.56
N PRO A 65 -4.36 15.46 2.79
CA PRO A 65 -5.11 16.59 3.30
C PRO A 65 -4.46 17.12 4.58
N GLY A 66 -4.02 18.38 4.54
CA GLY A 66 -3.27 19.00 5.62
C GLY A 66 -1.81 19.34 5.29
N ALA A 67 -1.23 18.72 4.27
CA ALA A 67 0.12 19.06 3.80
C ALA A 67 0.07 20.35 2.96
N HIS A 68 0.84 21.35 3.40
CA HIS A 68 0.98 22.64 2.74
C HIS A 68 2.46 22.99 2.61
N ALA A 69 2.77 23.76 1.57
CA ALA A 69 4.04 24.45 1.47
C ALA A 69 3.84 25.82 0.88
N TYR A 70 4.71 26.73 1.23
CA TYR A 70 4.68 28.08 0.71
C TYR A 70 6.08 28.58 0.41
N ALA A 71 6.15 29.54 -0.50
CA ALA A 71 7.39 30.24 -0.83
C ALA A 71 7.15 31.75 -0.87
N ARG A 72 8.07 32.52 -0.28
CA ARG A 72 8.09 33.98 -0.34
C ARG A 72 9.52 34.47 -0.54
N GLY A 73 9.84 34.88 -1.76
CA GLY A 73 11.21 35.21 -2.15
C GLY A 73 12.14 34.01 -1.93
N ARG A 74 13.18 34.17 -1.11
CA ARG A 74 14.16 33.11 -0.81
C ARG A 74 13.78 32.19 0.36
N LYS A 75 12.64 32.41 1.02
CA LYS A 75 12.17 31.57 2.13
C LYS A 75 11.10 30.62 1.64
N PHE A 76 11.25 29.34 1.95
CA PHE A 76 10.25 28.31 1.67
C PHE A 76 10.15 27.42 2.90
N GLU A 77 8.93 26.97 3.22
CA GLU A 77 8.69 26.07 4.34
C GLU A 77 7.53 25.13 4.02
N ASN A 78 7.54 23.98 4.69
CA ASN A 78 6.54 22.94 4.56
C ASN A 78 5.90 22.68 5.93
N VAL A 79 4.59 22.52 5.97
CA VAL A 79 3.84 22.24 7.20
C VAL A 79 2.77 21.19 6.94
N TYR A 80 2.66 20.24 7.85
CA TYR A 80 1.57 19.26 7.85
C TYR A 80 0.68 19.50 9.05
N ILE A 81 -0.62 19.70 8.80
CA ILE A 81 -1.64 19.86 9.84
C ILE A 81 -2.82 18.98 9.45
N GLY A 82 -2.92 17.78 10.01
CA GLY A 82 -3.96 16.83 9.67
C GLY A 82 -3.89 15.53 10.46
N TRP A 83 -4.72 14.57 10.07
CA TRP A 83 -4.95 13.32 10.77
C TRP A 83 -4.00 12.18 10.39
N GLY A 84 -3.06 12.40 9.46
CA GLY A 84 -2.19 11.36 8.93
C GLY A 84 -2.93 10.35 8.04
N VAL A 85 -4.05 10.75 7.42
CA VAL A 85 -4.85 9.90 6.54
C VAL A 85 -4.60 10.28 5.08
N LYS A 86 -4.23 9.30 4.26
CA LYS A 86 -4.05 9.44 2.82
C LYS A 86 -5.42 9.52 2.14
N SER A 87 -5.57 10.39 1.14
CA SER A 87 -6.80 10.57 0.38
C SER A 87 -6.87 9.61 -0.83
N ASP A 88 -6.26 8.43 -0.72
CA ASP A 88 -6.32 7.42 -1.78
C ASP A 88 -7.74 6.88 -1.96
N ALA A 89 -7.98 6.28 -3.13
CA ALA A 89 -9.27 5.72 -3.47
C ALA A 89 -9.61 4.60 -2.46
N ALA A 90 -10.65 4.84 -1.65
CA ALA A 90 -11.32 3.92 -0.73
C ALA A 90 -10.41 2.85 -0.07
N PHE A 91 -10.08 3.06 1.21
CA PHE A 91 -9.41 2.05 2.03
C PHE A 91 -10.13 0.69 1.92
N SER A 92 -9.44 -0.28 1.32
CA SER A 92 -9.89 -1.67 1.25
C SER A 92 -9.11 -2.49 2.27
N PRO A 93 -9.76 -3.03 3.31
CA PRO A 93 -9.07 -3.84 4.31
C PRO A 93 -8.46 -5.09 3.65
N ALA A 94 -7.29 -5.51 4.15
CA ALA A 94 -6.68 -6.76 3.69
C ALA A 94 -7.65 -7.93 3.96
N LEU A 95 -7.85 -8.76 2.95
CA LEU A 95 -8.60 -10.00 3.12
C LEU A 95 -7.88 -10.90 4.13
N PRO A 96 -8.62 -11.73 4.88
CA PRO A 96 -7.99 -12.75 5.71
C PRO A 96 -7.10 -13.64 4.83
N PRO A 97 -5.99 -14.17 5.38
CA PRO A 97 -5.14 -15.09 4.64
C PRO A 97 -5.94 -16.33 4.24
N ASP A 98 -5.55 -16.94 3.12
CA ASP A 98 -6.18 -18.18 2.69
C ASP A 98 -6.03 -19.26 3.77
N PRO A 99 -7.05 -20.10 3.97
CA PRO A 99 -6.95 -21.24 4.87
C PRO A 99 -5.75 -22.13 4.53
N GLN A 100 -5.11 -22.69 5.54
CA GLN A 100 -4.04 -23.66 5.33
C GLN A 100 -4.59 -24.90 4.62
N ARG A 101 -3.81 -25.44 3.67
CA ARG A 101 -4.17 -26.69 2.99
C ARG A 101 -4.11 -27.84 3.99
N GLU A 102 -5.09 -28.74 3.91
CA GLU A 102 -5.08 -30.00 4.66
C GLU A 102 -3.84 -30.83 4.30
N PHE A 103 -3.42 -31.69 5.24
CA PHE A 103 -2.35 -32.63 4.99
C PHE A 103 -2.73 -33.53 3.81
N PRO A 104 -1.86 -33.72 2.80
CA PRO A 104 -2.19 -34.58 1.67
C PRO A 104 -2.50 -35.99 2.19
N GLY A 105 -3.64 -36.56 1.81
CA GLY A 105 -4.01 -37.93 2.17
C GLY A 105 -2.95 -38.90 1.66
N GLY A 106 -2.08 -39.34 2.57
CA GLY A 106 -1.04 -40.34 2.32
C GLY A 106 -1.49 -41.72 2.81
N PRO A 107 -0.69 -42.78 2.53
CA PRO A 107 -0.98 -44.14 3.01
C PRO A 107 -1.03 -44.25 4.53
N GLU A 108 -0.47 -43.29 5.28
CA GLU A 108 -0.61 -43.19 6.74
C GLU A 108 -2.04 -42.84 7.20
N VAL A 109 -2.82 -42.17 6.35
CA VAL A 109 -4.19 -41.69 6.66
C VAL A 109 -5.26 -42.61 6.04
N THR A 110 -4.86 -43.49 5.12
CA THR A 110 -5.75 -44.47 4.47
C THR A 110 -5.87 -45.70 5.35
N GLU A 111 -7.06 -45.97 5.89
CA GLU A 111 -7.37 -47.22 6.57
C GLU A 111 -7.08 -48.41 5.64
N GLU A 112 -6.23 -49.34 6.09
CA GLU A 112 -5.99 -50.60 5.38
C GLU A 112 -7.26 -51.45 5.45
N ALA A 113 -7.59 -52.14 4.36
CA ALA A 113 -8.78 -52.98 4.33
C ALA A 113 -8.63 -54.14 5.33
N ASP A 114 -9.66 -54.37 6.15
CA ASP A 114 -9.72 -55.53 7.02
C ASP A 114 -9.54 -56.84 6.21
N PRO A 115 -8.75 -57.81 6.71
CA PRO A 115 -8.56 -59.08 6.01
C PRO A 115 -9.90 -59.82 5.87
N THR A 116 -10.07 -60.54 4.76
CA THR A 116 -11.30 -61.32 4.57
C THR A 116 -11.33 -62.53 5.51
N PRO A 117 -12.53 -63.04 5.87
CA PRO A 117 -12.64 -64.24 6.71
C PRO A 117 -11.97 -65.50 6.14
N GLN A 118 -11.72 -65.52 4.83
CA GLN A 118 -11.04 -66.62 4.14
C GLN A 118 -9.53 -66.54 4.35
N GLU A 119 -8.96 -65.33 4.27
CA GLU A 119 -7.54 -65.07 4.50
C GLU A 119 -7.18 -65.26 5.98
N GLU A 120 -8.05 -64.85 6.91
CA GLU A 120 -7.85 -65.11 8.34
C GLU A 120 -7.78 -66.62 8.66
N ARG A 121 -8.66 -67.43 8.03
CA ARG A 121 -8.63 -68.89 8.18
C ARG A 121 -7.37 -69.50 7.59
N ALA A 122 -6.89 -69.00 6.47
CA ALA A 122 -5.66 -69.47 5.83
C ALA A 122 -4.43 -69.13 6.68
N LEU A 123 -4.36 -67.91 7.23
CA LEU A 123 -3.29 -67.50 8.15
C LEU A 123 -3.29 -68.32 9.44
N ARG A 124 -4.48 -68.59 9.99
CA ARG A 124 -4.62 -69.42 11.19
C ARG A 124 -4.16 -70.85 10.95
N ALA A 125 -4.56 -71.46 9.83
CA ALA A 125 -4.13 -72.82 9.49
C ALA A 125 -2.61 -72.90 9.26
N ALA A 126 -2.02 -71.90 8.58
CA ALA A 126 -0.57 -71.84 8.37
C ALA A 126 0.22 -71.67 9.69
N ALA A 127 -0.31 -70.91 10.65
CA ALA A 127 0.30 -70.78 11.98
C ALA A 127 0.19 -72.07 12.80
N GLU A 128 -0.95 -72.78 12.72
CA GLU A 128 -1.15 -74.08 13.37
C GLU A 128 -0.21 -75.15 12.78
N ASP A 129 0.03 -75.14 11.46
CA ASP A 129 1.01 -76.03 10.80
C ASP A 129 2.48 -75.68 11.19
N GLU A 130 2.84 -74.40 11.35
CA GLU A 130 4.19 -73.99 11.81
C GLU A 130 4.49 -74.36 13.27
N ASP A 131 3.47 -74.42 14.13
CA ASP A 131 3.60 -74.82 15.54
C ASP A 131 3.66 -76.37 15.72
N GLU A 132 3.30 -77.14 14.69
CA GLU A 132 3.29 -78.61 14.69
C GLU A 132 4.60 -79.27 14.16
N ASP A 133 5.55 -78.49 13.63
CA ASP A 133 6.90 -78.91 13.18
C ASP A 133 8.03 -78.66 14.22
#